data_AF-W4ULF2-F1
#
_entry.id   AF-W4ULF2-F1
#
_cell.length_a   1.000
_cell.length_b   1.000
_cell.length_c   1.000
_cell.angle_alpha   90.00
_cell.angle_beta   90.00
_cell.angle_gamma   90.00
#
_symmetry.space_group_name_H-M   'P 1'
#
loop_
_entity.id
_entity.type
_entity.pdbx_description
1 polymer ?
#
loop_
_entity_poly.entity_id
_entity_poly.type
_entity_poly.pdbx_seq_one_letter_code
_entity_poly.pdbx_strand_id
1 'polypeptide(L)'
;MRGEAVTVENIGKTVTDGFERVADGVNNYVNSGKPRTLLQKIGDVFVTIVAFLVKIFLVAVIIVFCPVLFLLAIVLVALVVALIAVAIGGGALLFELLPSVNWMPVATVSPLMTVAGTMAGILLIGIPLAGLAYGILRQLFHWQPMGAILKWTLFILWLLGLVLFIFNLSALGWQFPLYGLHVI
;
A
#
# COMPACT_ATOMS: atom_id res chain seq x y z
N MET A 1 78.40 -18.93 -26.70
CA MET A 1 78.00 -19.13 -25.29
C MET A 1 79.26 -19.48 -24.52
N ARG A 2 79.72 -18.61 -23.61
CA ARG A 2 80.88 -18.91 -22.76
C ARG A 2 80.38 -19.84 -21.65
N GLY A 3 80.85 -21.08 -21.66
CA GLY A 3 80.55 -22.05 -20.61
C GLY A 3 81.30 -21.68 -19.35
N GLU A 4 80.56 -21.25 -18.34
CA GLU A 4 81.07 -21.19 -16.97
C GLU A 4 80.98 -22.59 -16.34
N ALA A 5 81.97 -22.93 -15.51
CA ALA A 5 82.02 -24.22 -14.86
C ALA A 5 80.81 -24.38 -13.91
N VAL A 6 80.18 -25.56 -13.97
CA VAL A 6 79.02 -25.91 -13.14
C VAL A 6 79.50 -26.19 -11.72
N THR A 7 79.44 -25.16 -10.87
CA THR A 7 79.64 -25.25 -9.42
C THR A 7 78.28 -25.23 -8.72
N VAL A 8 78.20 -25.79 -7.51
CA VAL A 8 76.95 -25.89 -6.71
C VAL A 8 76.30 -24.50 -6.51
N GLU A 9 77.11 -23.45 -6.50
CA GLU A 9 76.70 -22.06 -6.36
C GLU A 9 75.96 -21.51 -7.61
N ASN A 10 76.39 -21.89 -8.82
CA ASN A 10 75.73 -21.50 -10.08
C ASN A 10 74.37 -22.19 -10.28
N ILE A 11 74.22 -23.43 -9.78
CA ILE A 11 72.93 -24.14 -9.77
C ILE A 11 71.97 -23.47 -8.77
N GLY A 12 72.45 -23.11 -7.58
CA GLY A 12 71.65 -22.41 -6.57
C GLY A 12 71.13 -21.06 -7.06
N LYS A 13 71.96 -20.27 -7.75
CA LYS A 13 71.56 -18.98 -8.31
C LYS A 13 70.51 -19.12 -9.43
N THR A 14 70.68 -20.08 -10.34
CA THR A 14 69.74 -20.29 -11.45
C THR A 14 68.36 -20.77 -10.98
N VAL A 15 68.31 -21.61 -9.94
CA VAL A 15 67.05 -22.11 -9.38
C VAL A 15 66.32 -21.02 -8.58
N THR A 16 67.05 -20.22 -7.80
CA THR A 16 66.46 -19.12 -7.02
C THR A 16 65.96 -18.00 -7.93
N ASP A 17 66.75 -17.60 -8.95
CA ASP A 17 66.33 -16.63 -9.98
C ASP A 17 65.13 -17.14 -10.81
N GLY A 18 65.03 -18.46 -10.99
CA GLY A 18 63.88 -19.11 -11.63
C GLY A 18 62.60 -19.00 -10.80
N PHE A 19 62.68 -19.24 -9.49
CA PHE A 19 61.53 -19.10 -8.58
C PHE A 19 61.10 -17.64 -8.43
N GLU A 20 62.05 -16.71 -8.38
CA GLU A 20 61.75 -15.27 -8.26
C GLU A 20 61.08 -14.73 -9.53
N ARG A 21 61.54 -15.14 -10.72
CA ARG A 21 60.88 -14.79 -12.00
C ARG A 21 59.50 -15.41 -12.16
N VAL A 22 59.27 -16.60 -11.61
CA VAL A 22 57.94 -17.24 -11.60
C VAL A 22 57.02 -16.54 -10.59
N ALA A 23 57.52 -16.21 -9.41
CA ALA A 23 56.78 -15.46 -8.40
C ALA A 23 56.42 -14.05 -8.89
N ASP A 24 57.34 -13.35 -9.52
CA ASP A 24 57.09 -12.04 -10.14
C ASP A 24 56.17 -12.12 -11.36
N GLY A 25 56.23 -13.22 -12.13
CA GLY A 25 55.30 -13.49 -13.22
C GLY A 25 53.87 -13.72 -12.72
N VAL A 26 53.70 -14.45 -11.61
CA VAL A 26 52.40 -14.67 -10.95
C VAL A 26 51.90 -13.39 -10.29
N ASN A 27 52.78 -12.66 -9.59
CA ASN A 27 52.44 -11.43 -8.89
C ASN A 27 52.05 -10.31 -9.88
N ASN A 28 52.71 -10.21 -11.03
CA ASN A 28 52.33 -9.30 -12.10
C ASN A 28 51.05 -9.75 -12.84
N TYR A 29 50.73 -11.05 -12.92
CA TYR A 29 49.44 -11.51 -13.45
C TYR A 29 48.27 -11.21 -12.51
N VAL A 30 48.51 -11.27 -11.20
CA VAL A 30 47.52 -10.93 -10.16
C VAL A 30 47.35 -9.41 -10.03
N ASN A 31 48.42 -8.62 -10.19
CA ASN A 31 48.40 -7.15 -10.07
C ASN A 31 48.18 -6.40 -11.41
N SER A 32 48.39 -7.02 -12.57
CA SER A 32 48.02 -6.42 -13.86
C SER A 32 46.55 -6.71 -14.14
N GLY A 33 45.68 -5.73 -13.84
CA GLY A 33 44.23 -5.87 -14.00
C GLY A 33 43.79 -6.19 -15.44
N LYS A 34 43.81 -7.47 -15.83
CA LYS A 34 43.28 -8.00 -17.10
C LYS A 34 42.94 -9.50 -16.99
N PRO A 35 41.88 -10.00 -17.65
CA PRO A 35 40.59 -9.38 -17.98
C PRO A 35 39.58 -9.68 -16.86
N ARG A 36 38.42 -9.01 -16.82
CA ARG A 36 37.27 -9.50 -16.01
C ARG A 36 37.15 -11.00 -16.24
N THR A 37 37.28 -11.79 -15.17
CA THR A 37 37.29 -13.25 -15.26
C THR A 37 36.08 -13.69 -16.09
N LEU A 38 36.23 -14.67 -16.97
CA LEU A 38 35.12 -15.13 -17.82
C LEU A 38 33.86 -15.42 -16.99
N LEU A 39 34.02 -15.86 -15.74
CA LEU A 39 32.95 -15.99 -14.75
C LEU A 39 32.25 -14.67 -14.39
N GLN A 40 32.98 -13.57 -14.20
CA GLN A 40 32.38 -12.25 -14.02
C GLN A 40 31.66 -11.78 -15.28
N LYS A 41 32.20 -12.04 -16.48
CA LYS A 41 31.55 -11.65 -17.75
C LYS A 41 30.27 -12.47 -18.01
N ILE A 42 30.28 -13.76 -17.69
CA ILE A 42 29.11 -14.64 -17.76
C ILE A 42 28.08 -14.23 -16.69
N GLY A 43 28.52 -13.91 -15.48
CA GLY A 43 27.67 -13.41 -14.40
C GLY A 43 26.99 -12.09 -14.76
N ASP A 44 27.72 -11.14 -15.34
CA ASP A 44 27.18 -9.84 -15.77
C ASP A 44 26.10 -10.02 -16.85
N VAL A 45 26.34 -10.91 -17.82
CA VAL A 45 25.36 -11.25 -18.86
C VAL A 45 24.14 -11.97 -18.28
N PHE A 46 24.35 -12.89 -17.34
CA PHE A 46 23.26 -13.60 -16.67
C PHE A 46 22.38 -12.64 -15.85
N VAL A 47 22.99 -11.76 -15.05
CA VAL A 47 22.29 -10.71 -14.29
C VAL A 47 21.54 -9.78 -15.23
N THR A 48 22.12 -9.43 -16.38
CA THR A 48 21.45 -8.59 -17.39
C THR A 48 20.23 -9.29 -17.99
N ILE A 49 20.33 -10.58 -18.34
CA ILE A 49 19.21 -11.37 -18.89
C ILE A 49 18.10 -11.53 -17.85
N VAL A 50 18.46 -11.86 -16.60
CA VAL A 50 17.50 -11.98 -15.50
C VAL A 50 16.84 -10.64 -15.20
N ALA A 51 17.59 -9.54 -15.14
CA ALA A 51 17.05 -8.21 -14.93
C ALA A 51 16.09 -7.81 -16.06
N PHE A 52 16.41 -8.16 -17.31
CA PHE A 52 15.54 -7.92 -18.45
C PHE A 52 14.24 -8.74 -18.39
N LEU A 53 14.33 -10.02 -18.05
CA LEU A 53 13.16 -10.89 -17.83
C LEU A 53 12.27 -10.38 -16.70
N VAL A 54 12.86 -10.02 -15.56
CA VAL A 54 12.15 -9.44 -14.41
C VAL A 54 11.49 -8.12 -14.82
N LYS A 55 12.14 -7.28 -15.61
CA LYS A 55 11.58 -6.02 -16.12
C LYS A 55 10.35 -6.25 -17.00
N ILE A 56 10.41 -7.21 -17.93
CA ILE A 56 9.26 -7.56 -18.78
C ILE A 56 8.10 -8.09 -17.94
N PHE A 57 8.39 -8.98 -16.99
CA PHE A 57 7.39 -9.52 -16.09
C PHE A 57 6.71 -8.43 -15.25
N LEU A 58 7.50 -7.52 -14.66
CA LEU A 58 6.98 -6.36 -13.92
C LEU A 58 6.11 -5.45 -14.80
N VAL A 59 6.55 -5.17 -16.03
CA VAL A 59 5.76 -4.36 -16.97
C VAL A 59 4.43 -5.02 -17.30
N ALA A 60 4.42 -6.34 -17.55
CA ALA A 60 3.19 -7.09 -17.80
C ALA A 60 2.24 -7.06 -16.59
N VAL A 61 2.76 -7.24 -15.38
CA VAL A 61 1.99 -7.11 -14.14
C VAL A 61 1.41 -5.70 -14.01
N ILE A 62 2.21 -4.64 -14.22
CA ILE A 62 1.71 -3.27 -14.14
C ILE A 62 0.59 -3.03 -15.18
N ILE A 63 0.74 -3.48 -16.41
CA ILE A 63 -0.28 -3.29 -17.46
C ILE A 63 -1.60 -3.99 -17.11
N VAL A 64 -1.55 -5.16 -16.45
CA VAL A 64 -2.76 -5.91 -16.08
C VAL A 64 -3.42 -5.33 -14.81
N PHE A 65 -2.62 -4.95 -13.81
CA PHE A 65 -3.15 -4.49 -12.52
C PHE A 65 -3.46 -2.99 -12.50
N CYS A 66 -2.75 -2.16 -13.28
CA CYS A 66 -2.96 -0.71 -13.32
C CYS A 66 -4.40 -0.30 -13.73
N PRO A 67 -5.04 -0.90 -14.75
CA PRO A 67 -6.42 -0.57 -15.13
C PRO A 67 -7.40 -0.87 -13.99
N VAL A 68 -7.20 -2.00 -13.30
CA VAL A 68 -8.05 -2.42 -12.18
C VAL A 68 -7.87 -1.47 -10.98
N LEU A 69 -6.62 -1.11 -10.65
CA LEU A 69 -6.32 -0.15 -9.59
C LEU A 69 -6.85 1.25 -9.92
N PHE A 70 -6.80 1.67 -11.19
CA PHE A 70 -7.35 2.94 -11.65
C PHE A 70 -8.87 2.98 -11.53
N LEU A 71 -9.56 1.92 -11.96
CA LEU A 71 -11.01 1.79 -11.77
C LEU A 71 -11.38 1.78 -10.29
N LEU A 72 -10.63 1.05 -9.46
CA LEU A 72 -10.83 1.03 -8.02
C LEU A 72 -10.70 2.45 -7.44
N ALA A 73 -9.69 3.21 -7.86
CA ALA A 73 -9.50 4.59 -7.42
C ALA A 73 -10.68 5.49 -7.83
N ILE A 74 -11.18 5.37 -9.06
CA ILE A 74 -12.37 6.12 -9.52
C ILE A 74 -13.59 5.79 -8.65
N VAL A 75 -13.86 4.50 -8.43
CA VAL A 75 -14.99 4.06 -7.59
C VAL A 75 -14.85 4.61 -6.18
N LEU A 76 -13.65 4.58 -5.60
CA LEU A 76 -13.38 5.10 -4.26
C LEU A 76 -13.62 6.61 -4.21
N VAL A 77 -13.16 7.37 -5.21
CA VAL A 77 -13.44 8.82 -5.32
C VAL A 77 -14.93 9.09 -5.45
N ALA A 78 -15.66 8.34 -6.27
CA ALA A 78 -17.11 8.48 -6.41
C ALA A 78 -17.84 8.20 -5.09
N LEU A 79 -17.43 7.17 -4.35
CA LEU A 79 -17.98 6.87 -3.01
C LEU A 79 -17.68 7.98 -2.01
N VAL A 80 -16.48 8.56 -2.03
CA VAL A 80 -16.12 9.69 -1.16
C VAL A 80 -16.97 10.91 -1.51
N VAL A 81 -17.16 11.23 -2.78
CA VAL A 81 -18.02 12.34 -3.22
C VAL A 81 -19.48 12.10 -2.79
N ALA A 82 -20.00 10.88 -2.95
CA ALA A 82 -21.33 10.52 -2.49
C ALA A 82 -21.46 10.67 -0.97
N LEU A 83 -20.46 10.24 -0.21
CA LEU A 83 -20.44 10.36 1.25
C LEU A 83 -20.38 11.83 1.71
N ILE A 84 -19.61 12.66 1.02
CA ILE A 84 -19.56 14.11 1.27
C ILE A 84 -20.90 14.77 0.89
N ALA A 85 -21.50 14.41 -0.23
CA ALA A 85 -22.80 14.92 -0.65
C ALA A 85 -23.88 14.58 0.40
N VAL A 86 -23.91 13.34 0.88
CA VAL A 86 -24.80 12.90 1.98
C VAL A 86 -24.48 13.64 3.29
N ALA A 87 -23.20 13.90 3.60
CA ALA A 87 -22.82 14.66 4.79
C ALA A 87 -23.24 16.15 4.71
N ILE A 88 -23.21 16.78 3.53
CA ILE A 88 -23.56 18.20 3.34
C ILE A 88 -25.07 18.38 3.16
N GLY A 89 -25.71 17.55 2.33
CA GLY A 89 -27.15 17.61 2.07
C GLY A 89 -28.01 16.95 3.16
N GLY A 90 -27.39 16.22 4.09
CA GLY A 90 -28.09 15.44 5.10
C GLY A 90 -29.00 14.37 4.52
N GLY A 91 -30.07 14.05 5.25
CA GLY A 91 -31.06 13.05 4.83
C GLY A 91 -31.81 13.40 3.53
N ALA A 92 -31.76 14.65 3.07
CA ALA A 92 -32.49 15.09 1.88
C ALA A 92 -32.07 14.31 0.62
N LEU A 93 -30.76 14.10 0.43
CA LEU A 93 -30.24 13.31 -0.69
C LEU A 93 -30.49 11.81 -0.51
N LEU A 94 -30.60 11.33 0.73
CA LEU A 94 -30.96 9.94 1.00
C LEU A 94 -32.43 9.64 0.62
N PHE A 95 -33.33 10.63 0.73
CA PHE A 95 -34.73 10.49 0.29
C PHE A 95 -34.85 10.18 -1.20
N GLU A 96 -34.02 10.82 -2.04
CA GLU A 96 -34.03 10.59 -3.49
C GLU A 96 -33.26 9.34 -3.91
N LEU A 97 -32.16 9.01 -3.22
CA LEU A 97 -31.32 7.85 -3.55
C LEU A 97 -31.91 6.51 -3.10
N LEU A 98 -32.77 6.51 -2.07
CA LEU A 98 -33.38 5.30 -1.51
C LEU A 98 -34.91 5.48 -1.41
N PRO A 99 -35.63 5.49 -2.55
CA PRO A 99 -37.08 5.64 -2.57
C PRO A 99 -37.83 4.44 -1.97
N SER A 100 -37.15 3.29 -1.80
CA SER A 100 -37.69 2.08 -1.19
C SER A 100 -37.72 2.11 0.34
N VAL A 101 -37.08 3.09 0.98
CA VAL A 101 -37.06 3.25 2.43
C VAL A 101 -38.28 4.07 2.85
N ASN A 102 -39.00 3.64 3.89
CA ASN A 102 -40.14 4.38 4.40
C ASN A 102 -39.66 5.53 5.29
N TRP A 103 -39.54 6.71 4.69
CA TRP A 103 -39.10 7.94 5.35
C TRP A 103 -40.19 8.65 6.15
N MET A 104 -41.43 8.16 6.11
CA MET A 104 -42.59 8.78 6.75
C MET A 104 -42.39 9.04 8.27
N PRO A 105 -41.78 8.13 9.06
CA PRO A 105 -41.48 8.43 10.47
C PRO A 105 -40.56 9.64 10.62
N VAL A 106 -39.53 9.75 9.78
CA VAL A 106 -38.53 10.84 9.82
C VAL A 106 -39.12 12.18 9.35
N ALA A 107 -40.17 12.16 8.52
CA ALA A 107 -40.87 13.37 8.07
C ALA A 107 -41.84 13.95 9.12
N THR A 108 -42.19 13.18 10.16
CA THR A 108 -43.13 13.61 11.23
C THR A 108 -42.46 14.35 12.38
N VAL A 109 -41.13 14.31 12.48
CA VAL A 109 -40.34 15.08 13.44
C VAL A 109 -39.90 16.43 12.85
N SER A 110 -39.53 17.38 13.71
CA SER A 110 -39.17 18.73 13.26
C SER A 110 -37.95 18.70 12.31
N PRO A 111 -37.84 19.63 11.34
CA PRO A 111 -36.73 19.65 10.38
C PRO A 111 -35.34 19.65 11.04
N LEU A 112 -35.20 20.33 12.19
CA LEU A 112 -33.97 20.35 12.98
C LEU A 112 -33.61 18.96 13.53
N MET A 113 -34.61 18.23 14.03
CA MET A 113 -34.45 16.85 14.51
C MET A 113 -34.11 15.91 13.34
N THR A 114 -34.77 16.06 12.20
CA THR A 114 -34.46 15.27 10.99
C THR A 114 -33.00 15.44 10.55
N VAL A 115 -32.50 16.68 10.49
CA VAL A 115 -31.10 16.96 10.14
C VAL A 115 -30.15 16.40 11.21
N ALA A 116 -30.44 16.65 12.49
CA ALA A 116 -29.60 16.15 13.58
C ALA A 116 -29.55 14.62 13.64
N GLY A 117 -30.70 13.94 13.51
CA GLY A 117 -30.83 12.50 13.51
C GLY A 117 -30.16 11.83 12.30
N THR A 118 -30.25 12.44 11.12
CA THR A 118 -29.57 11.94 9.91
C THR A 118 -28.06 12.10 10.00
N MET A 119 -27.56 13.26 10.46
CA MET A 119 -26.14 13.46 10.76
C MET A 119 -25.62 12.49 11.82
N ALA A 120 -26.39 12.29 12.89
CA ALA A 120 -26.06 11.34 13.94
C ALA A 120 -25.99 9.90 13.41
N GLY A 121 -26.93 9.49 12.54
CA GLY A 121 -26.91 8.19 11.87
C GLY A 121 -25.69 8.03 10.95
N ILE A 122 -25.33 9.06 10.19
CA ILE A 122 -24.12 9.07 9.35
C ILE A 122 -22.86 8.93 10.21
N LEU A 123 -22.74 9.65 11.32
CA LEU A 123 -21.59 9.50 12.22
C LEU A 123 -21.52 8.11 12.86
N LEU A 124 -22.67 7.57 13.25
CA LEU A 124 -22.78 6.27 13.92
C LEU A 124 -22.28 5.12 13.04
N ILE A 125 -22.58 5.16 11.74
CA ILE A 125 -22.19 4.14 10.75
C ILE A 125 -20.85 4.50 10.09
N GLY A 126 -20.67 5.77 9.73
CA GLY A 126 -19.54 6.27 8.96
C GLY A 126 -18.21 6.19 9.70
N ILE A 127 -18.16 6.50 11.00
CA ILE A 127 -16.90 6.44 11.77
C ILE A 127 -16.38 5.00 11.89
N PRO A 128 -17.20 3.99 12.28
CA PRO A 128 -16.77 2.59 12.26
C PRO A 128 -16.34 2.10 10.87
N LEU A 129 -17.11 2.43 9.83
CA LEU A 129 -16.77 2.05 8.45
C LEU A 129 -15.45 2.67 7.99
N ALA A 130 -15.22 3.95 8.29
CA ALA A 130 -13.96 4.63 8.00
C ALA A 130 -12.79 3.99 8.77
N GLY A 131 -13.02 3.58 10.02
CA GLY A 131 -12.04 2.83 10.82
C GLY A 131 -11.67 1.49 10.20
N LEU A 132 -12.65 0.72 9.70
CA LEU A 132 -12.43 -0.54 8.99
C LEU A 132 -11.68 -0.32 7.68
N ALA A 133 -12.12 0.64 6.87
CA ALA A 133 -11.47 0.98 5.61
C ALA A 133 -10.02 1.40 5.83
N TYR A 134 -9.76 2.25 6.83
CA TYR A 134 -8.41 2.63 7.23
C TYR A 134 -7.58 1.43 7.71
N GLY A 135 -8.17 0.49 8.45
CA GLY A 135 -7.52 -0.76 8.85
C GLY A 135 -7.04 -1.60 7.66
N ILE A 136 -7.91 -1.78 6.67
CA ILE A 136 -7.60 -2.53 5.42
C ILE A 136 -6.53 -1.80 4.61
N LEU A 137 -6.70 -0.49 4.37
CA LEU A 137 -5.73 0.32 3.63
C LEU A 137 -4.36 0.34 4.32
N ARG A 138 -4.34 0.40 5.64
CA ARG A 138 -3.11 0.31 6.43
C ARG A 138 -2.41 -1.04 6.24
N GLN A 139 -3.16 -2.14 6.20
CA GLN A 139 -2.58 -3.47 5.98
C GLN A 139 -2.02 -3.62 4.55
N LEU A 140 -2.69 -3.04 3.55
CA LEU A 140 -2.25 -3.13 2.15
C LEU A 140 -1.07 -2.19 1.84
N PHE A 141 -1.07 -0.97 2.38
CA PHE A 141 -0.12 0.09 2.02
C PHE A 141 0.86 0.46 3.13
N HIS A 142 0.88 -0.28 4.26
CA HIS A 142 1.78 -0.06 5.40
C HIS A 142 1.75 1.38 5.94
N TRP A 143 0.59 2.04 5.91
CA TRP A 143 0.44 3.42 6.34
C TRP A 143 0.75 3.61 7.84
N GLN A 144 1.24 4.81 8.16
CA GLN A 144 1.54 5.20 9.54
C GLN A 144 0.28 5.10 10.41
N PRO A 145 0.39 4.57 11.64
CA PRO A 145 -0.74 4.40 12.53
C PRO A 145 -1.34 5.76 12.90
N MET A 146 -2.66 5.78 13.01
CA MET A 146 -3.40 6.98 13.36
C MET A 146 -3.01 7.49 14.76
N GLY A 147 -2.72 8.79 14.86
CA GLY A 147 -2.32 9.44 16.09
C GLY A 147 -3.36 9.29 17.20
N ALA A 148 -2.90 9.20 18.45
CA ALA A 148 -3.76 8.96 19.60
C ALA A 148 -4.87 10.03 19.72
N ILE A 149 -4.53 11.30 19.50
CA ILE A 149 -5.48 12.43 19.55
C ILE A 149 -6.63 12.20 18.57
N LEU A 150 -6.34 11.90 17.30
CA LEU A 150 -7.36 11.73 16.28
C LEU A 150 -8.28 10.53 16.60
N LYS A 151 -7.73 9.42 17.12
CA LYS A 151 -8.53 8.26 17.53
C LYS A 151 -9.53 8.63 18.62
N TRP A 152 -9.07 9.34 19.64
CA TRP A 152 -9.95 9.79 20.72
C TRP A 152 -10.97 10.81 20.25
N THR A 153 -10.59 11.75 19.38
CA THR A 153 -11.54 12.70 18.78
C THR A 153 -12.64 11.97 18.01
N LEU A 154 -12.30 11.00 17.15
CA LEU A 154 -13.30 10.21 16.43
C LEU A 154 -14.19 9.39 17.37
N PHE A 155 -13.60 8.81 18.43
CA PHE A 155 -14.37 8.04 19.41
C PHE A 155 -15.37 8.91 20.18
N ILE A 156 -14.95 10.10 20.61
CA ILE A 156 -15.84 11.06 21.29
C ILE A 156 -16.94 11.55 20.33
N LEU A 157 -16.59 11.86 19.08
CA LEU A 157 -17.55 12.27 18.06
C LEU A 157 -18.58 11.17 17.77
N TRP A 158 -18.13 9.91 17.75
CA TRP A 158 -19.01 8.75 17.60
C TRP A 158 -19.95 8.57 18.80
N LEU A 159 -19.46 8.73 20.03
CA LEU A 159 -20.30 8.69 21.24
C LEU A 159 -21.35 9.80 21.24
N LEU A 160 -20.97 11.02 20.85
CA LEU A 160 -21.93 12.13 20.70
C LEU A 160 -22.98 11.82 19.64
N GLY A 161 -22.57 11.27 18.49
CA GLY A 161 -23.49 10.80 17.45
C GLY A 161 -24.44 9.73 17.97
N LEU A 162 -23.95 8.75 18.75
CA LEU A 162 -24.76 7.70 19.36
C LEU A 162 -25.82 8.26 20.32
N VAL A 163 -25.45 9.20 21.20
CA VAL A 163 -26.39 9.84 22.12
C VAL A 163 -27.46 10.64 21.37
N LEU A 164 -27.06 11.43 20.38
CA LEU A 164 -28.00 12.20 19.55
C LEU A 164 -28.92 11.29 18.73
N PHE A 165 -28.40 10.16 18.24
CA PHE A 165 -29.19 9.17 17.51
C PHE A 165 -30.24 8.53 18.40
N ILE A 166 -29.88 8.10 19.62
CA ILE A 166 -30.82 7.53 20.59
C ILE A 166 -31.91 8.53 20.96
N PHE A 167 -31.56 9.81 21.18
CA PHE A 167 -32.53 10.86 21.46
C PHE A 167 -33.49 11.12 20.29
N ASN A 168 -33.00 11.09 19.05
CA ASN A 168 -33.86 11.21 17.87
C ASN A 168 -34.75 9.98 17.68
N LEU A 169 -34.22 8.78 17.93
CA LEU A 169 -34.97 7.53 17.81
C LEU A 169 -36.06 7.43 18.88
N SER A 170 -35.82 7.91 20.09
CA SER A 170 -36.84 7.96 21.14
C SER A 170 -37.95 8.97 20.81
N ALA A 171 -37.61 10.11 20.20
CA ALA A 171 -38.60 11.06 19.68
C ALA A 171 -39.47 10.47 18.54
N LEU A 172 -38.93 9.51 17.79
CA LEU A 172 -39.64 8.73 16.77
C LEU A 172 -40.42 7.52 17.35
N GLY A 173 -40.49 7.37 18.68
CA GLY A 173 -41.16 6.23 19.30
C GLY A 173 -40.49 4.88 19.00
N TRP A 174 -39.17 4.87 18.78
CA TRP A 174 -38.38 3.68 18.40
C TRP A 174 -38.76 3.08 17.04
N GLN A 175 -39.44 3.84 16.19
CA GLN A 175 -39.76 3.42 14.83
C GLN A 175 -38.56 3.67 13.90
N PHE A 176 -37.97 2.58 13.41
CA PHE A 176 -36.94 2.67 12.37
C PHE A 176 -37.59 2.89 11.00
N PRO A 177 -37.03 3.75 10.14
CA PRO A 177 -37.50 3.92 8.75
C PRO A 177 -37.33 2.66 7.87
N LEU A 178 -36.80 1.57 8.43
CA LEU A 178 -36.64 0.25 7.79
C LEU A 178 -37.88 -0.66 7.90
N TYR A 179 -38.90 -0.29 8.69
CA TYR A 179 -40.13 -1.08 8.83
C TYR A 179 -40.97 -1.19 7.54
N GLY A 180 -40.54 -0.56 6.44
CA GLY A 180 -41.18 -0.64 5.12
C GLY A 180 -40.74 -1.79 4.22
N LEU A 181 -39.82 -2.68 4.65
CA LEU A 181 -39.51 -3.92 3.91
C LEU A 181 -40.64 -4.94 4.05
N HIS A 182 -41.84 -4.59 3.56
CA HIS A 182 -42.81 -5.61 3.19
C HIS A 182 -42.25 -6.36 1.99
N VAL A 183 -41.95 -7.64 2.22
CA VAL A 183 -41.70 -8.64 1.18
C VAL A 183 -42.86 -8.55 0.17
N ILE A 184 -42.55 -8.20 -1.07
CA ILE A 184 -43.34 -8.60 -2.24
C ILE A 184 -42.62 -9.79 -2.84
#